data_AF-A0A964UG31-F1
#
_entry.id   AF-A0A964UG31-F1
#
_cell.length_a   1.000
_cell.length_b   1.000
_cell.length_c   1.000
_cell.angle_alpha   90.00
_cell.angle_beta   90.00
_cell.angle_gamma   90.00
#
_symmetry.space_group_name_H-M   'P 1'
#
loop_
_entity.id
_entity.type
_entity.pdbx_description
1 polymer ?
#
loop_
_entity_poly.entity_id
_entity_poly.type
_entity_poly.pdbx_seq_one_letter_code
_entity_poly.pdbx_strand_id
1 'polypeptide(L)'
;MAATLAALKRNRAALNRHQATRARHDRRGRQMDRRKRTRQLIELGGLMKKAGLVEITGDDRTLMFGALLWMADRLEGEKGDHARKGWRDWGRAAFEMEAKDKAGK
;
A
#
# COMPACT_ATOMS: atom_id res chain seq x y z
N MET A 1 -53.30 15.13 -19.02
CA MET A 1 -51.93 15.69 -18.92
C MET A 1 -51.28 15.60 -17.53
N ALA A 2 -52.02 15.37 -16.42
CA ALA A 2 -51.40 15.24 -15.08
C ALA A 2 -50.64 13.91 -14.84
N ALA A 3 -51.11 12.80 -15.43
CA ALA A 3 -50.51 11.48 -15.26
C ALA A 3 -49.08 11.36 -15.83
N THR A 4 -48.78 12.09 -16.92
CA THR A 4 -47.46 12.08 -17.58
C THR A 4 -46.40 12.81 -16.76
N LEU A 5 -46.75 13.94 -16.12
CA LEU A 5 -45.84 14.66 -15.23
C LEU A 5 -45.51 13.86 -13.96
N ALA A 6 -46.49 13.15 -13.41
CA ALA A 6 -46.25 12.25 -12.27
C ALA A 6 -45.31 11.10 -12.63
N ALA A 7 -45.46 10.51 -13.83
CA ALA A 7 -44.58 9.46 -14.34
C ALA A 7 -43.13 9.97 -14.53
N LEU A 8 -42.94 11.16 -15.11
CA LEU A 8 -41.62 11.79 -15.28
C LEU A 8 -40.93 12.09 -13.94
N LYS A 9 -41.67 12.60 -12.95
CA LYS A 9 -41.15 12.84 -11.59
C LYS A 9 -40.68 11.54 -10.92
N ARG A 10 -41.45 10.46 -11.05
CA ARG A 10 -41.08 9.14 -10.51
C ARG A 10 -39.82 8.58 -11.19
N ASN A 11 -39.70 8.72 -12.51
CA ASN A 11 -38.52 8.29 -13.24
C ASN A 11 -37.27 9.08 -12.81
N ARG A 12 -37.38 10.41 -12.70
CA ARG A 12 -36.30 11.26 -12.19
C ARG A 12 -35.87 10.89 -10.77
N ALA A 13 -36.83 10.58 -9.90
CA ALA A 13 -36.55 10.08 -8.55
C ALA A 13 -35.81 8.72 -8.57
N ALA A 14 -36.19 7.81 -9.46
CA ALA A 14 -35.52 6.52 -9.63
C ALA A 14 -34.07 6.70 -10.15
N LEU A 15 -33.85 7.57 -11.13
CA LEU A 15 -32.52 7.88 -11.67
C LEU A 15 -31.62 8.52 -10.61
N ASN A 16 -32.13 9.49 -9.84
CA ASN A 16 -31.38 10.12 -8.76
C ASN A 16 -30.98 9.10 -7.68
N ARG A 17 -31.85 8.12 -7.35
CA ARG A 17 -31.52 7.03 -6.41
C ARG A 17 -30.40 6.16 -6.94
N HIS A 18 -30.46 5.76 -8.21
CA HIS A 18 -29.42 4.95 -8.84
C HIS A 18 -28.07 5.69 -8.89
N GLN A 19 -28.08 6.97 -9.27
CA GLN A 19 -26.89 7.82 -9.26
C GLN A 19 -26.32 7.98 -7.84
N ALA A 20 -27.17 8.20 -6.83
CA ALA A 20 -26.74 8.29 -5.44
C ALA A 20 -26.12 6.98 -4.93
N THR A 21 -26.69 5.82 -5.28
CA THR A 21 -26.12 4.51 -4.96
C THR A 21 -24.75 4.34 -5.63
N ARG A 22 -24.62 4.64 -6.92
CA ARG A 22 -23.33 4.62 -7.64
C ARG A 22 -22.30 5.54 -6.98
N ALA A 23 -22.66 6.78 -6.67
CA ALA A 23 -21.76 7.74 -6.02
C ALA A 23 -21.28 7.25 -4.65
N ARG A 24 -22.14 6.57 -3.88
CA ARG A 24 -21.76 5.97 -2.59
C ARG A 24 -20.78 4.81 -2.77
N HIS A 25 -21.03 3.93 -3.74
CA HIS A 25 -20.12 2.81 -4.03
C HIS A 25 -18.75 3.31 -4.50
N ASP A 26 -18.73 4.27 -5.40
CA ASP A 26 -17.51 4.91 -5.91
C ASP A 26 -16.73 5.64 -4.79
N ARG A 27 -17.43 6.36 -3.91
CA ARG A 27 -16.82 6.97 -2.71
C ARG A 27 -16.21 5.91 -1.78
N ARG A 28 -16.90 4.79 -1.57
CA ARG A 28 -16.38 3.66 -0.77
C ARG A 28 -15.14 3.06 -1.43
N GLY A 29 -15.16 2.84 -2.75
CA GLY A 29 -14.01 2.37 -3.53
C GLY A 29 -12.77 3.24 -3.31
N ARG A 30 -12.90 4.55 -3.58
CA ARG A 30 -11.81 5.52 -3.32
C ARG A 30 -11.29 5.51 -1.89
N GLN A 31 -12.18 5.36 -0.90
CA GLN A 31 -11.77 5.31 0.49
C GLN A 31 -10.96 4.05 0.80
N MET A 32 -11.37 2.89 0.26
CA MET A 32 -10.65 1.63 0.40
C MET A 32 -9.27 1.70 -0.26
N ASP A 33 -9.17 2.29 -1.45
CA ASP A 33 -7.89 2.46 -2.15
C ASP A 33 -6.92 3.35 -1.35
N ARG A 34 -7.43 4.44 -0.76
CA ARG A 34 -6.61 5.30 0.12
C ARG A 34 -6.12 4.56 1.36
N ARG A 35 -6.96 3.74 1.98
CA ARG A 35 -6.58 2.92 3.14
C ARG A 35 -5.50 1.90 2.76
N LYS A 36 -5.66 1.24 1.61
CA LYS A 36 -4.67 0.30 1.09
C LYS A 36 -3.34 0.99 0.82
N ARG A 37 -3.34 2.14 0.13
CA ARG A 37 -2.13 2.94 -0.13
C ARG A 37 -1.44 3.39 1.16
N THR A 38 -2.21 3.90 2.11
CA THR A 38 -1.66 4.38 3.39
C THR A 38 -1.05 3.23 4.18
N ARG A 39 -1.75 2.08 4.26
CA ARG A 39 -1.26 0.88 4.91
C ARG A 39 0.06 0.40 4.27
N GLN A 40 0.09 0.30 2.94
CA GLN A 40 1.28 -0.12 2.21
C GLN A 40 2.49 0.80 2.51
N LEU A 41 2.29 2.12 2.49
CA LEU A 41 3.37 3.07 2.80
C LEU A 41 3.86 2.96 4.25
N ILE A 42 2.95 2.73 5.20
CA ILE A 42 3.30 2.51 6.60
C ILE A 42 4.06 1.20 6.78
N GLU A 43 3.63 0.11 6.11
CA GLU A 43 4.32 -1.18 6.14
C GLU A 43 5.75 -1.04 5.60
N LEU A 44 5.92 -0.37 4.46
CA LEU A 44 7.24 -0.11 3.87
C LEU A 44 8.13 0.76 4.79
N GLY A 45 7.58 1.84 5.36
CA GLY A 45 8.30 2.65 6.34
C GLY A 45 8.66 1.88 7.62
N GLY A 46 7.79 0.95 8.04
CA GLY A 46 8.04 0.05 9.15
C GLY A 46 9.22 -0.90 8.90
N LEU A 47 9.43 -1.34 7.65
CA LEU A 47 10.61 -2.14 7.29
C LEU A 47 11.91 -1.34 7.41
N MET A 48 11.92 -0.08 6.97
CA MET A 48 13.09 0.80 7.10
C MET A 48 13.51 0.97 8.57
N LYS A 49 12.52 1.23 9.44
CA LYS A 49 12.76 1.33 10.88
C LYS A 49 13.20 0.00 11.50
N LYS A 50 12.56 -1.11 11.13
CA LYS A 50 12.92 -2.45 11.63
C LYS A 50 14.36 -2.84 11.26
N ALA A 51 14.82 -2.45 10.07
CA ALA A 51 16.18 -2.66 9.62
C ALA A 51 17.21 -1.74 10.32
N GLY A 52 16.76 -0.83 11.21
CA GLY A 52 17.60 0.13 11.91
C GLY A 52 18.13 1.24 11.02
N LEU A 53 17.65 1.35 9.77
CA LEU A 53 18.18 2.33 8.81
C LEU A 53 17.88 3.76 9.26
N VAL A 54 16.72 3.99 9.90
CA VAL A 54 16.35 5.32 10.40
C VAL A 54 17.31 5.78 11.48
N GLU A 55 17.64 4.90 12.40
CA GLU A 55 18.56 5.15 13.50
C GLU A 55 20.01 5.30 13.03
N ILE A 56 20.47 4.42 12.12
CA ILE A 56 21.85 4.43 11.59
C ILE A 56 22.13 5.68 10.75
N THR A 57 21.15 6.12 9.94
CA THR A 57 21.32 7.26 9.03
C THR A 57 20.89 8.60 9.63
N GLY A 58 20.30 8.60 10.84
CA GLY A 58 19.80 9.82 11.48
C GLY A 58 18.63 10.47 10.73
N ASP A 59 17.74 9.68 10.13
CA ASP A 59 16.64 10.14 9.25
C ASP A 59 17.10 10.97 8.03
N ASP A 60 18.35 10.81 7.57
CA ASP A 60 18.82 11.41 6.31
C ASP A 60 18.17 10.71 5.11
N ARG A 61 17.10 11.32 4.60
CA ARG A 61 16.33 10.80 3.46
C ARG A 61 17.13 10.73 2.18
N THR A 62 18.11 11.61 1.99
CA THR A 62 18.96 11.59 0.79
C THR A 62 19.88 10.37 0.81
N LEU A 63 20.49 10.11 1.97
CA LEU A 63 21.33 8.93 2.18
C LEU A 63 20.52 7.63 2.02
N MET A 64 19.35 7.54 2.66
CA MET A 64 18.45 6.40 2.51
C MET A 64 18.05 6.18 1.06
N PHE A 65 17.65 7.25 0.36
CA PHE A 65 17.25 7.14 -1.03
C PHE A 65 18.40 6.69 -1.94
N GLY A 66 19.61 7.18 -1.71
CA GLY A 66 20.81 6.71 -2.41
C GLY A 66 21.08 5.21 -2.20
N ALA A 67 20.93 4.71 -0.97
CA ALA A 67 21.07 3.28 -0.68
C ALA A 67 19.99 2.43 -1.38
N LEU A 68 18.73 2.91 -1.40
CA LEU A 68 17.64 2.25 -2.13
C LEU A 68 17.91 2.20 -3.64
N LEU A 69 18.44 3.29 -4.23
CA LEU A 69 18.83 3.33 -5.64
C LEU A 69 19.95 2.34 -5.95
N TRP A 70 20.98 2.27 -5.12
CA TRP A 70 22.05 1.27 -5.27
C TRP A 70 21.51 -0.16 -5.23
N MET A 71 20.56 -0.44 -4.33
CA MET A 71 19.91 -1.75 -4.29
C MET A 71 19.08 -2.03 -5.55
N ALA A 72 18.35 -1.04 -6.07
CA ALA A 72 17.57 -1.20 -7.30
C ALA A 72 18.49 -1.53 -8.49
N ASP A 73 19.56 -0.76 -8.68
CA ASP A 73 20.57 -1.00 -9.72
C ASP A 73 21.18 -2.41 -9.60
N ARG A 74 21.52 -2.83 -8.38
CA ARG A 74 22.07 -4.16 -8.11
C ARG A 74 21.10 -5.30 -8.48
N LEU A 75 19.80 -5.07 -8.33
CA LEU A 75 18.76 -6.05 -8.65
C LEU A 75 18.40 -6.06 -10.14
N GLU A 76 18.57 -4.97 -10.87
CA GLU A 76 18.34 -4.90 -12.32
C GLU A 76 19.49 -5.49 -13.14
N GLY A 77 20.71 -5.53 -12.59
CA GLY A 77 21.88 -6.10 -13.26
C GLY A 77 21.81 -7.62 -13.52
N GLU A 78 22.76 -8.12 -14.31
CA GLU A 78 22.84 -9.52 -14.79
C GLU A 78 22.81 -10.59 -13.68
N LYS A 79 23.32 -10.26 -12.49
CA LYS A 79 23.31 -11.14 -11.31
C LYS A 79 22.11 -10.90 -10.38
N GLY A 80 21.11 -10.17 -10.86
CA GLY A 80 19.95 -9.71 -10.09
C GLY A 80 19.13 -10.86 -9.50
N ASP A 81 18.99 -11.99 -10.20
CA ASP A 81 18.25 -13.14 -9.69
C ASP A 81 18.94 -13.81 -8.49
N HIS A 82 20.26 -13.92 -8.53
CA HIS A 82 21.04 -14.43 -7.41
C HIS A 82 20.95 -13.49 -6.20
N ALA A 83 21.05 -12.18 -6.44
CA ALA A 83 20.87 -11.17 -5.39
C ALA A 83 19.46 -11.22 -4.77
N ARG A 84 18.40 -11.29 -5.61
CA ARG A 84 17.01 -11.46 -5.16
C ARG A 84 16.84 -12.69 -4.27
N LYS A 85 17.42 -13.83 -4.66
CA LYS A 85 17.34 -15.05 -3.86
C LYS A 85 18.03 -14.88 -2.51
N GLY A 86 19.29 -14.43 -2.50
CA GLY A 86 20.06 -14.25 -1.28
C GLY A 86 19.40 -13.27 -0.31
N TRP A 87 18.91 -12.14 -0.80
CA TRP A 87 18.23 -11.14 0.03
C TRP A 87 16.89 -11.63 0.59
N ARG A 88 16.14 -12.43 -0.19
CA ARG A 88 14.89 -13.04 0.29
C ARG A 88 15.16 -14.05 1.41
N ASP A 89 16.20 -14.87 1.25
CA ASP A 89 16.58 -15.87 2.25
C ASP A 89 17.07 -15.19 3.55
N TRP A 90 17.89 -14.14 3.43
CA TRP A 90 18.35 -13.35 4.57
C TRP A 90 17.19 -12.63 5.29
N GLY A 91 16.30 -11.99 4.53
CA GLY A 91 15.12 -11.34 5.08
C GLY A 91 14.21 -12.32 5.82
N ARG A 92 13.95 -13.50 5.25
CA ARG A 92 13.16 -14.57 5.89
C ARG A 92 13.78 -14.99 7.22
N ALA A 93 15.08 -15.26 7.26
CA ALA A 93 15.78 -15.64 8.48
C ALA A 93 15.66 -14.56 9.57
N ALA A 94 15.79 -13.28 9.22
CA ALA A 94 15.60 -12.18 10.16
C ALA A 94 14.19 -12.14 10.76
N PHE A 95 13.14 -12.33 9.94
CA PHE A 95 11.77 -12.41 10.43
C PHE A 95 11.53 -13.62 11.34
N GLU A 96 12.09 -14.78 11.00
CA GLU A 96 11.97 -16.00 11.81
C GLU A 96 12.64 -15.84 13.18
N MET A 97 13.82 -15.20 13.23
CA MET A 97 14.51 -14.90 14.49
C MET A 97 13.69 -13.95 15.37
N GLU A 98 13.17 -12.86 14.80
CA GLU A 98 12.31 -11.92 15.54
C GLU A 98 11.02 -12.60 16.07
N ALA A 99 10.45 -13.55 15.31
CA ALA A 99 9.29 -14.31 15.75
C ALA A 99 9.61 -15.23 16.93
N LYS A 100 10.78 -15.91 16.92
CA LYS A 100 11.25 -16.73 18.04
C LYS A 100 11.50 -15.88 19.28
N ASP A 101 12.14 -14.72 19.14
CA ASP A 101 12.41 -13.81 20.25
C ASP A 101 11.13 -13.28 20.90
N LYS A 102 10.05 -13.12 20.13
CA LYS A 102 8.74 -12.73 20.65
C LYS A 102 7.97 -13.88 21.30
N ALA A 103 8.20 -15.12 20.87
CA ALA A 103 7.55 -16.30 21.43
C ALA A 103 8.22 -16.79 22.73
N GLY A 104 9.51 -16.47 22.92
CA GLY A 104 10.27 -16.76 24.14
C GLY A 104 10.21 -15.67 25.22
N LYS A 105 9.52 -14.56 24.96
CA LYS A 105 9.21 -13.49 25.93
C LYS A 105 7.76 -13.60 26.39
#